data_AF-A0A1H3FAA8-F1
#
_entry.id   AF-A0A1H3FAA8-F1
#
_cell.length_a   1.000
_cell.length_b   1.000
_cell.length_c   1.000
_cell.angle_alpha   90.00
_cell.angle_beta   90.00
_cell.angle_gamma   90.00
#
_symmetry.space_group_name_H-M   'P 1'
#
loop_
_entity.id
_entity.type
_entity.pdbx_description
1 polymer ?
#
loop_
_entity_poly.entity_id
_entity_poly.type
_entity_poly.pdbx_seq_one_letter_code
_entity_poly.pdbx_strand_id
1 'polypeptide(L)'
;MVLCALFCYELAQLIPSMVGMLKYIGAAYIVYLAIHVALSKPEDGGGEPVSFMKGFLLEFVNVKIILYAITVYTGYVMPYTTDLGVLLIHAVVLTAIGVAGNLAWAAAGGLFQTFLTKHYRLFNGLMALVLLWCAVALAFNL
;
A
#
# COMPACT_ATOMS: atom_id res chain seq x y z
N MET A 1 12.68 0.72 -5.67
CA MET A 1 13.01 0.82 -4.23
C MET A 1 14.00 1.94 -3.96
N VAL A 2 15.27 1.81 -4.39
CA VAL A 2 16.31 2.86 -4.19
C VAL A 2 15.93 4.21 -4.83
N LEU A 3 15.42 4.21 -6.07
CA LEU A 3 15.02 5.45 -6.76
C LEU A 3 13.87 6.22 -6.09
N CYS A 4 12.87 5.52 -5.54
CA CYS A 4 11.76 6.15 -4.84
C CYS A 4 12.16 6.63 -3.45
N ALA A 5 13.03 5.88 -2.76
CA ALA A 5 13.62 6.31 -1.49
C ALA A 5 14.48 7.57 -1.66
N LEU A 6 15.32 7.62 -2.71
CA LEU A 6 16.09 8.82 -3.06
C LEU A 6 15.17 9.98 -3.43
N PHE A 7 14.15 9.75 -4.27
CA PHE A 7 13.17 10.79 -4.63
C PHE A 7 12.44 11.36 -3.40
N CYS A 8 11.94 10.52 -2.50
CA CYS A 8 11.26 10.96 -1.28
C CYS A 8 12.21 11.67 -0.30
N TYR A 9 13.46 11.21 -0.19
CA TYR A 9 14.49 11.84 0.65
C TYR A 9 14.87 13.23 0.13
N GLU A 10 15.14 13.34 -1.18
CA GLU A 10 15.44 14.61 -1.84
C GLU A 10 14.23 15.56 -1.77
N LEU A 11 13.01 15.07 -1.99
CA LEU A 11 11.79 15.87 -1.90
C LEU A 11 11.56 16.42 -0.47
N ALA A 12 11.87 15.62 0.55
CA ALA A 12 11.76 16.03 1.95
C ALA A 12 12.84 17.04 2.38
N GLN A 13 14.04 16.95 1.81
CA GLN A 13 15.16 17.87 2.07
C GLN A 13 15.02 19.19 1.32
N LEU A 14 14.61 19.16 0.04
CA LEU A 14 14.50 20.36 -0.79
C LEU A 14 13.28 21.22 -0.44
N ILE A 15 12.14 20.63 -0.07
CA ILE A 15 10.90 21.39 0.12
C ILE A 15 10.06 20.81 1.29
N PRO A 16 10.41 21.12 2.55
CA PRO A 16 9.64 20.70 3.73
C PRO A 16 8.15 21.09 3.66
N SER A 17 7.86 22.24 3.04
CA SER A 17 6.49 22.72 2.81
C SER A 17 5.68 21.84 1.85
N MET A 18 6.32 21.16 0.90
CA MET A 18 5.64 20.23 -0.02
C MET A 18 5.22 18.94 0.68
N VAL A 19 5.99 18.45 1.65
CA VAL A 19 5.62 17.27 2.44
C VAL A 19 4.33 17.54 3.24
N GLY A 20 4.21 18.75 3.81
CA GLY A 20 2.99 19.21 4.47
C GLY A 20 1.78 19.29 3.53
N MET A 21 1.97 19.82 2.31
CA MET A 21 0.90 19.89 1.30
C MET A 21 0.49 18.50 0.78
N LEU A 22 1.47 17.62 0.56
CA LEU A 22 1.26 16.24 0.09
C LEU A 22 0.44 15.42 1.10
N LYS A 23 0.61 15.68 2.40
CA LYS A 23 -0.21 15.08 3.47
C LYS A 23 -1.70 15.38 3.27
N TYR A 24 -2.05 16.65 3.03
CA TYR A 24 -3.45 17.04 2.82
C TYR A 24 -4.00 16.52 1.49
N ILE A 25 -3.19 16.52 0.43
CA ILE A 25 -3.56 15.92 -0.87
C ILE A 25 -3.82 14.41 -0.71
N GLY A 26 -2.94 13.70 -0.01
CA GLY A 26 -3.10 12.27 0.29
C GLY A 26 -4.35 12.00 1.13
N ALA A 27 -4.61 12.82 2.16
CA ALA A 27 -5.83 12.71 2.96
C ALA A 27 -7.09 12.93 2.11
N ALA A 28 -7.12 13.95 1.25
CA ALA A 28 -8.23 14.19 0.33
C ALA A 28 -8.45 13.00 -0.63
N TYR A 29 -7.36 12.41 -1.14
CA TYR A 29 -7.44 11.21 -1.97
C TYR A 29 -8.00 9.99 -1.21
N ILE A 30 -7.61 9.79 0.04
CA ILE A 30 -8.16 8.71 0.89
C ILE A 30 -9.66 8.93 1.15
N VAL A 31 -10.09 10.18 1.40
CA VAL A 31 -11.53 10.51 1.54
C VAL A 31 -12.29 10.20 0.25
N TYR A 32 -11.74 10.61 -0.91
CA TYR A 32 -12.30 10.26 -2.21
C TYR A 32 -12.45 8.74 -2.37
N LEU A 33 -11.41 7.99 -2.00
CA LEU A 33 -11.41 6.53 -2.08
C LEU A 33 -12.43 5.90 -1.12
N ALA A 34 -12.61 6.47 0.08
CA ALA A 34 -13.62 6.03 1.04
C ALA A 34 -15.04 6.19 0.48
N ILE A 35 -15.35 7.34 -0.14
CA ILE A 35 -16.64 7.57 -0.80
C ILE A 35 -16.83 6.58 -1.95
N HIS A 36 -15.79 6.38 -2.76
CA HIS A 36 -15.85 5.48 -3.90
C HIS A 36 -16.08 4.03 -3.47
N VAL A 37 -15.40 3.55 -2.42
CA VAL A 37 -15.62 2.22 -1.83
C VAL A 37 -17.02 2.11 -1.24
N ALA A 38 -17.51 3.10 -0.49
CA ALA A 38 -18.85 3.09 0.10
C ALA A 38 -19.96 2.94 -0.95
N LEU A 39 -19.79 3.57 -2.11
CA LEU A 39 -20.75 3.55 -3.22
C LEU A 39 -20.53 2.37 -4.19
N SER A 40 -19.39 1.68 -4.11
CA SER A 40 -19.06 0.57 -4.99
C SER A 40 -20.07 -0.58 -4.84
N LYS A 41 -20.36 -1.23 -5.97
CA LYS A 41 -21.22 -2.40 -6.07
C LYS A 41 -20.42 -3.55 -6.68
N PRO A 42 -20.75 -4.80 -6.38
CA PRO A 42 -20.14 -5.94 -7.06
C PRO A 42 -20.35 -5.82 -8.57
N GLU A 43 -19.30 -6.04 -9.36
CA GLU A 43 -19.43 -6.14 -10.82
C GLU A 43 -20.12 -7.45 -11.20
N ASP A 44 -21.19 -7.34 -12.01
CA ASP A 44 -21.82 -8.48 -12.66
C ASP A 44 -20.97 -8.91 -13.86
N GLY A 45 -19.90 -9.66 -13.58
CA GLY A 45 -19.23 -10.58 -14.52
C GLY A 45 -18.62 -10.03 -15.82
N GLY A 46 -18.54 -8.71 -16.04
CA GLY A 46 -18.18 -8.11 -17.33
C GLY A 46 -16.90 -7.27 -17.40
N GLY A 47 -16.14 -7.14 -16.30
CA GLY A 47 -14.91 -6.33 -16.27
C GLY A 47 -13.74 -7.00 -17.02
N GLU A 48 -12.97 -6.23 -17.79
CA GLU A 48 -11.74 -6.74 -18.39
C GLU A 48 -10.74 -7.16 -17.29
N PRO A 49 -10.21 -8.40 -17.33
CA PRO A 49 -9.20 -8.81 -16.39
C PRO A 49 -7.95 -7.94 -16.55
N VAL A 50 -7.42 -7.44 -15.44
CA VAL A 50 -6.17 -6.68 -15.42
C VAL A 50 -5.04 -7.61 -15.92
N SER A 51 -4.45 -7.26 -17.06
CA SER A 51 -3.32 -8.01 -17.64
C SER A 51 -2.14 -8.08 -16.67
N PHE A 52 -1.40 -9.20 -16.68
CA PHE A 52 -0.20 -9.41 -15.86
C PHE A 52 0.79 -8.24 -15.96
N MET A 53 0.99 -7.66 -17.16
CA MET A 53 1.89 -6.50 -17.31
C MET A 53 1.34 -5.23 -16.65
N LYS A 54 0.03 -5.00 -16.71
CA LYS A 54 -0.59 -3.88 -16.00
C LYS A 54 -0.43 -4.05 -14.49
N GLY A 55 -0.65 -5.26 -13.97
CA GLY A 55 -0.42 -5.59 -12.56
C GLY A 55 1.05 -5.43 -12.15
N PHE A 56 1.98 -5.97 -12.92
CA PHE A 56 3.42 -5.87 -12.67
C PHE A 56 3.91 -4.42 -12.62
N LEU A 57 3.49 -3.58 -13.57
CA LEU A 57 3.83 -2.16 -13.55
C LEU A 57 3.20 -1.40 -12.38
N LEU A 58 1.98 -1.80 -11.96
CA LEU A 58 1.29 -1.19 -10.83
C LEU A 58 2.05 -1.41 -9.51
N GLU A 59 2.73 -2.54 -9.35
CA GLU A 59 3.57 -2.80 -8.17
C GLU A 59 4.72 -1.79 -8.00
N PHE A 60 5.26 -1.24 -9.10
CA PHE A 60 6.30 -0.20 -9.01
C PHE A 60 5.77 1.16 -8.56
N VAL A 61 4.46 1.41 -8.74
CA VAL A 61 3.78 2.62 -8.24
C VAL A 61 3.31 2.43 -6.78
N ASN A 62 3.33 1.20 -6.27
CA ASN A 62 2.86 0.87 -4.93
C ASN A 62 3.84 1.34 -3.84
N VAL A 63 3.63 2.56 -3.35
CA VAL A 63 4.43 3.19 -2.29
C VAL A 63 4.46 2.35 -1.00
N LYS A 64 3.44 1.53 -0.72
CA LYS A 64 3.37 0.71 0.50
C LYS A 64 4.54 -0.27 0.60
N ILE A 65 4.88 -0.94 -0.50
CA ILE A 65 5.99 -1.90 -0.54
C ILE A 65 7.33 -1.20 -0.34
N ILE A 66 7.46 0.00 -0.89
CA ILE A 66 8.66 0.84 -0.77
C ILE A 66 8.87 1.26 0.69
N LEU A 67 7.82 1.77 1.34
CA LEU A 67 7.86 2.17 2.74
C LEU A 67 8.15 0.98 3.65
N TYR A 68 7.51 -0.17 3.43
CA TYR A 68 7.80 -1.41 4.15
C TYR A 68 9.30 -1.76 4.08
N ALA A 69 9.89 -1.77 2.87
CA ALA A 69 11.30 -2.08 2.70
C ALA A 69 12.19 -1.09 3.48
N ILE A 70 11.94 0.22 3.38
CA ILE A 70 12.70 1.23 4.12
C ILE A 70 12.60 0.97 5.63
N THR A 71 11.41 0.76 6.17
CA THR A 71 11.20 0.49 7.59
C THR A 71 11.92 -0.77 8.05
N VAL A 72 11.86 -1.87 7.27
CA VAL A 72 12.57 -3.10 7.64
C VAL A 72 14.08 -2.88 7.64
N TYR A 73 14.64 -2.26 6.59
CA TYR A 73 16.07 -2.06 6.50
C TYR A 73 16.60 -1.09 7.56
N THR A 74 15.95 0.06 7.73
CA THR A 74 16.38 1.09 8.69
C THR A 74 16.13 0.69 10.14
N GLY A 75 15.00 0.04 10.42
CA GLY A 75 14.62 -0.32 11.79
C GLY A 75 15.19 -1.64 12.28
N TYR A 76 15.46 -2.60 11.39
CA TYR A 76 15.70 -3.99 11.80
C TYR A 76 16.92 -4.66 11.17
N VAL A 77 17.47 -4.17 10.05
CA VAL A 77 18.63 -4.81 9.40
C VAL A 77 19.91 -4.00 9.60
N MET A 78 19.90 -2.73 9.16
CA MET A 78 21.08 -1.85 9.20
C MET A 78 21.63 -1.54 10.60
N PRO A 79 20.84 -1.56 11.70
CA PRO A 79 21.40 -1.43 13.04
C PRO A 79 22.35 -2.57 13.44
N TYR A 80 22.26 -3.73 12.77
CA TYR A 80 23.05 -4.93 13.11
C TYR A 80 24.10 -5.27 12.04
N THR A 81 23.90 -4.87 10.79
CA THR A 81 24.85 -5.14 9.69
C THR A 81 24.68 -4.17 8.53
N THR A 82 25.80 -3.71 7.97
CA THR A 82 25.86 -2.91 6.73
C THR A 82 26.59 -3.61 5.61
N ASP A 83 26.92 -4.90 5.77
CA ASP A 83 27.59 -5.69 4.75
C ASP A 83 26.69 -5.93 3.53
N LEU A 84 27.20 -5.63 2.33
CA LEU A 84 26.42 -5.69 1.10
C LEU A 84 25.92 -7.11 0.79
N GLY A 85 26.74 -8.14 1.06
CA GLY A 85 26.36 -9.53 0.84
C GLY A 85 25.20 -9.95 1.74
N VAL A 86 25.26 -9.58 3.03
CA VAL A 86 24.20 -9.87 3.99
C VAL A 86 22.92 -9.10 3.66
N LEU A 87 23.02 -7.84 3.21
CA LEU A 87 21.87 -7.05 2.76
C LEU A 87 21.18 -7.69 1.53
N LEU A 88 21.95 -8.20 0.56
CA LEU A 88 21.39 -8.89 -0.61
C LEU A 88 20.65 -10.18 -0.24
N ILE A 89 21.16 -10.94 0.73
CA ILE A 89 20.45 -12.12 1.26
C ILE A 89 19.13 -11.72 1.90
N HIS A 90 19.13 -10.67 2.74
CA HIS A 90 17.89 -10.14 3.33
C HIS A 90 16.92 -9.66 2.26
N ALA A 91 17.38 -9.06 1.17
CA ALA A 91 16.51 -8.64 0.07
C ALA A 91 15.75 -9.82 -0.55
N VAL A 92 16.44 -10.95 -0.78
CA VAL A 92 15.82 -12.16 -1.32
C VAL A 92 14.80 -12.74 -0.33
N VAL A 93 15.17 -12.84 0.96
CA VAL A 93 14.29 -13.36 2.00
C VAL A 93 13.04 -12.49 2.17
N LEU A 94 13.19 -11.17 2.26
CA LEU A 94 12.07 -10.23 2.38
C LEU A 94 11.16 -10.26 1.16
N THR A 95 11.73 -10.43 -0.03
CA THR A 95 10.94 -10.60 -1.26
C THR A 95 10.13 -11.89 -1.19
N ALA A 96 10.73 -13.02 -0.78
CA ALA A 96 10.03 -14.30 -0.64
C ALA A 96 8.89 -14.22 0.37
N ILE A 97 9.11 -13.57 1.52
CA ILE A 97 8.07 -13.33 2.53
C ILE A 97 6.96 -12.43 1.97
N GLY A 98 7.31 -11.36 1.25
CA GLY A 98 6.33 -10.47 0.62
C GLY A 98 5.47 -11.19 -0.43
N VAL A 99 6.09 -12.03 -1.27
CA VAL A 99 5.37 -12.88 -2.23
C VAL A 99 4.44 -13.86 -1.52
N ALA A 100 4.92 -14.57 -0.49
CA ALA A 100 4.10 -15.50 0.28
C ALA A 100 2.91 -14.80 0.95
N GLY A 101 3.13 -13.61 1.52
CA GLY A 101 2.07 -12.79 2.10
C GLY A 101 1.03 -12.36 1.07
N ASN A 102 1.45 -11.88 -0.11
CA ASN A 102 0.53 -11.50 -1.19
C ASN A 102 -0.26 -12.70 -1.73
N LEU A 103 0.38 -13.87 -1.87
CA LEU A 103 -0.30 -15.10 -2.29
C LEU A 103 -1.31 -15.57 -1.24
N ALA A 104 -0.95 -15.55 0.04
CA ALA A 104 -1.86 -15.89 1.12
C ALA A 104 -3.05 -14.92 1.18
N TRP A 105 -2.81 -13.62 1.01
CA TRP A 105 -3.85 -12.61 0.93
C TRP A 105 -4.78 -12.82 -0.27
N ALA A 106 -4.23 -13.10 -1.46
CA ALA A 106 -5.01 -13.38 -2.66
C ALA A 106 -5.87 -14.65 -2.50
N ALA A 107 -5.30 -15.71 -1.92
CA ALA A 107 -6.02 -16.95 -1.64
C ALA A 107 -7.15 -16.74 -0.62
N ALA A 108 -6.89 -16.04 0.49
CA ALA A 108 -7.90 -15.68 1.47
C ALA A 108 -9.00 -14.80 0.83
N GLY A 109 -8.62 -13.83 0.00
CA GLY A 109 -9.56 -13.01 -0.76
C GLY A 109 -10.49 -13.84 -1.64
N GLY A 110 -9.95 -14.82 -2.36
CA GLY A 110 -10.74 -15.76 -3.16
C GLY A 110 -11.68 -16.64 -2.32
N LEU A 111 -11.22 -17.15 -1.17
CA LEU A 111 -12.03 -17.94 -0.25
C LEU A 111 -13.19 -17.13 0.35
N PHE A 112 -12.95 -15.86 0.71
CA PHE A 112 -13.96 -14.99 1.29
C PHE A 112 -14.79 -14.23 0.26
N GLN A 113 -14.44 -14.31 -1.03
CA GLN A 113 -15.07 -13.52 -2.09
C GLN A 113 -16.60 -13.66 -2.10
N THR A 114 -17.12 -14.89 -2.04
CA THR A 114 -18.58 -15.13 -2.02
C THR A 114 -19.25 -14.50 -0.79
N PHE A 115 -18.61 -14.59 0.37
CA PHE A 115 -19.14 -14.02 1.62
C PHE A 115 -19.13 -12.49 1.59
N LEU A 116 -18.02 -11.90 1.13
CA LEU A 116 -17.84 -10.45 1.00
C LEU A 116 -18.80 -9.85 -0.02
N THR A 117 -18.97 -10.50 -1.18
CA THR A 117 -19.93 -10.06 -2.20
C THR A 117 -21.37 -10.12 -1.69
N LYS A 118 -21.74 -11.15 -0.90
CA LYS A 118 -23.08 -11.26 -0.32
C LYS A 118 -23.39 -10.15 0.69
N HIS A 119 -22.39 -9.70 1.46
CA HIS A 119 -22.53 -8.66 2.49
C HIS A 119 -21.83 -7.35 2.11
N TYR A 120 -21.70 -7.06 0.82
CA TYR A 120 -20.84 -5.98 0.31
C TYR A 120 -21.19 -4.61 0.92
N ARG A 121 -22.47 -4.32 1.19
CA ARG A 121 -22.88 -3.03 1.79
C ARG A 121 -22.27 -2.81 3.17
N LEU A 122 -22.30 -3.83 4.02
CA LEU A 122 -21.72 -3.75 5.37
C LEU A 122 -20.20 -3.66 5.28
N PHE A 123 -19.59 -4.51 4.45
CA PHE A 123 -18.14 -4.54 4.27
C PHE A 123 -17.60 -3.22 3.71
N ASN A 124 -18.21 -2.69 2.65
CA ASN A 124 -17.85 -1.42 2.03
C ASN A 124 -18.04 -0.24 2.99
N GLY A 125 -19.11 -0.25 3.78
CA GLY A 125 -19.33 0.74 4.83
C GLY A 125 -18.23 0.72 5.89
N LEU A 126 -17.86 -0.45 6.40
CA LEU A 126 -16.76 -0.61 7.36
C LEU A 126 -15.42 -0.17 6.78
N MET A 127 -15.10 -0.56 5.53
CA MET A 127 -13.86 -0.14 4.87
C MET A 127 -13.82 1.35 4.62
N ALA A 128 -14.92 1.98 4.23
CA ALA A 128 -15.00 3.42 4.09
C ALA A 128 -14.77 4.13 5.43
N LEU A 129 -15.33 3.63 6.54
CA LEU A 129 -15.09 4.19 7.88
C LEU A 129 -13.61 4.09 8.28
N VAL A 130 -12.97 2.94 8.03
CA VAL A 130 -11.53 2.77 8.29
C VAL A 130 -10.70 3.73 7.44
N LEU A 131 -11.03 3.91 6.15
CA LEU A 131 -10.35 4.87 5.29
C LEU A 131 -10.53 6.31 5.76
N LEU A 132 -11.73 6.70 6.17
CA LEU A 132 -11.99 8.02 6.74
C LEU A 132 -11.19 8.23 8.03
N TRP A 133 -11.13 7.21 8.90
CA TRP A 133 -10.27 7.25 10.09
C TRP A 133 -8.80 7.46 9.72
N CYS A 134 -8.27 6.72 8.73
CA CYS A 134 -6.91 6.91 8.24
C CYS A 134 -6.68 8.31 7.66
N ALA A 135 -7.64 8.87 6.93
CA ALA A 135 -7.53 10.23 6.38
C ALA A 135 -7.49 11.28 7.50
N VAL A 136 -8.32 11.15 8.53
CA VAL A 136 -8.34 12.02 9.71
C VAL A 136 -7.04 11.87 10.48
N ALA A 137 -6.59 10.65 10.77
CA ALA A 137 -5.33 10.42 11.46
C ALA A 137 -4.14 11.02 10.70
N LEU A 138 -4.10 10.82 9.36
CA LEU A 138 -3.09 11.42 8.51
C LEU A 138 -3.15 12.95 8.52
N ALA A 139 -4.34 13.55 8.40
CA ALA A 139 -4.52 15.00 8.35
C ALA A 139 -4.19 15.69 9.69
N PHE A 140 -4.50 15.06 10.82
CA PHE A 140 -4.32 15.66 12.15
C PHE A 140 -3.09 15.13 12.92
N ASN A 141 -2.31 14.21 12.34
CA ASN A 141 -1.18 13.54 13.01
C ASN A 141 -1.60 12.87 14.33
N LEU A 142 -2.73 12.16 14.31
CA LEU A 142 -3.19 11.34 15.45
C LEU A 142 -2.45 10.00 15.51
#